data_AF-A0AAV3BV55-F1
#
_entry.id   AF-A0AAV3BV55-F1
#
_cell.length_a   1.000
_cell.length_b   1.000
_cell.length_c   1.000
_cell.angle_alpha   90.00
_cell.angle_beta   90.00
_cell.angle_gamma   90.00
#
_symmetry.space_group_name_H-M   'P 1'
#
loop_
_entity.id
_entity.type
_entity.pdbx_description
1 polymer ?
#
loop_
_entity_poly.entity_id
_entity_poly.type
_entity_poly.pdbx_seq_one_letter_code
_entity_poly.pdbx_strand_id
1 'polypeptide(L)' 'MFSKKEKRFENKFIENLDFGTIIVLVDKKTGVNYLLAQGPNGCGLTPLLDSKGNVVVEK' A
#
# COMPACT_ATOMS: atom_id res chain seq x y z
N MET A 1 -26.65 -14.20 7.26
CA MET A 1 -25.89 -13.67 6.11
C MET A 1 -24.76 -12.82 6.65
N PHE A 2 -23.49 -13.19 6.42
CA PHE A 2 -22.37 -12.33 6.80
C PHE A 2 -22.23 -11.22 5.75
N SER A 3 -22.56 -9.99 6.11
CA SER A 3 -22.36 -8.83 5.22
C SER A 3 -20.88 -8.71 4.85
N LYS A 4 -20.59 -8.69 3.54
CA LYS A 4 -19.22 -8.54 3.02
C LYS A 4 -18.74 -7.14 3.41
N LYS A 5 -17.85 -7.05 4.40
CA LYS A 5 -17.22 -5.77 4.79
C LYS A 5 -16.43 -5.23 3.59
N GLU A 6 -16.62 -3.97 3.25
CA GLU A 6 -15.80 -3.30 2.25
C GLU A 6 -14.33 -3.28 2.69
N LYS A 7 -13.43 -3.63 1.76
CA LYS A 7 -11.99 -3.54 2.00
C LYS A 7 -11.60 -2.06 2.11
N ARG A 8 -10.87 -1.69 3.16
CA ARG A 8 -10.33 -0.32 3.35
C ARG A 8 -9.18 -0.02 2.39
N PHE A 9 -8.29 -0.99 2.18
CA PHE A 9 -7.11 -0.83 1.34
C PHE A 9 -7.32 -1.49 -0.02
N GLU A 10 -6.75 -0.87 -1.05
CA GLU A 10 -6.74 -1.35 -2.43
C GLU A 10 -5.32 -1.42 -2.97
N ASN A 11 -5.00 -2.47 -3.71
CA ASN A 11 -3.68 -2.64 -4.33
C ASN A 11 -3.67 -1.91 -5.67
N LYS A 12 -2.90 -0.84 -5.77
CA LYS A 12 -2.73 -0.06 -7.01
C LYS A 12 -1.63 -0.60 -7.89
N PHE A 13 -0.62 -1.21 -7.28
CA PHE A 13 0.50 -1.81 -7.98
C PHE A 13 1.03 -2.99 -7.18
N ILE A 14 1.48 -4.03 -7.87
CA ILE A 14 2.12 -5.21 -7.28
C ILE A 14 3.28 -5.58 -8.20
N GLU A 15 4.47 -5.67 -7.62
CA GLU A 15 5.68 -6.18 -8.27
C GLU A 15 6.23 -7.32 -7.43
N ASN A 16 6.34 -8.49 -8.07
CA ASN A 16 6.93 -9.67 -7.45
C ASN A 16 8.43 -9.68 -7.72
N LEU A 17 9.20 -9.94 -6.68
CA LEU A 17 10.65 -10.08 -6.71
C LEU A 17 11.00 -11.53 -6.34
N ASP A 18 12.20 -11.99 -6.71
CA ASP A 18 12.63 -13.37 -6.42
C ASP A 18 12.53 -13.75 -4.93
N PHE A 19 12.72 -12.77 -4.03
CA PHE A 19 12.62 -12.94 -2.58
C PHE A 19 11.72 -11.88 -1.92
N GLY A 20 10.62 -11.51 -2.56
CA GLY A 20 9.67 -10.59 -1.94
C GLY A 20 8.59 -10.03 -2.86
N THR A 21 7.89 -9.02 -2.36
CA THR A 21 6.89 -8.29 -3.12
C THR A 21 6.92 -6.82 -2.72
N ILE A 22 6.80 -5.95 -3.71
CA ILE A 22 6.51 -4.53 -3.52
C ILE A 22 5.05 -4.30 -3.90
N ILE A 23 4.29 -3.64 -3.03
CA ILE A 23 2.88 -3.33 -3.24
C ILE A 23 2.66 -1.85 -2.96
N VAL A 24 1.96 -1.15 -3.86
CA VAL A 24 1.41 0.17 -3.56
C VAL A 24 -0.03 -0.01 -3.10
N LEU A 25 -0.31 0.39 -1.87
CA LEU A 25 -1.64 0.34 -1.24
C LEU A 25 -2.24 1.73 -1.18
N VAL A 26 -3.52 1.86 -1.54
CA VAL A 26 -4.31 3.08 -1.31
C VAL A 26 -5.24 2.86 -0.12
N ASP A 27 -5.16 3.72 0.91
CA ASP A 27 -6.17 3.76 1.96
C ASP A 27 -7.38 4.55 1.50
N LYS A 28 -8.47 3.87 1.13
CA LYS A 28 -9.68 4.52 0.60
C LYS A 28 -10.38 5.46 1.60
N LYS A 29 -10.02 5.43 2.88
CA LYS A 29 -10.56 6.38 3.86
C LYS A 29 -9.83 7.72 3.88
N THR A 30 -8.52 7.70 3.63
CA THR A 30 -7.66 8.90 3.77
C THR A 30 -7.08 9.36 2.44
N GLY A 31 -7.12 8.51 1.42
CA GLY A 31 -6.46 8.69 0.13
C GLY A 31 -4.96 8.39 0.16
N VAL A 32 -4.36 8.14 1.33
CA VAL A 32 -2.90 8.00 1.45
C VAL A 32 -2.42 6.75 0.73
N ASN A 33 -1.35 6.93 -0.05
CA ASN A 33 -0.64 5.84 -0.69
C ASN A 33 0.52 5.35 0.17
N TYR A 34 0.65 4.03 0.29
CA TYR A 34 1.72 3.37 1.03
C TYR A 34 2.52 2.45 0.13
N LEU A 35 3.83 2.40 0.35
CA LEU A 35 4.72 1.35 -0.14
C LEU A 35 4.83 0.26 0.91
N LEU A 36 4.31 -0.92 0.60
CA LEU A 36 4.53 -2.13 1.37
C LEU A 36 5.61 -2.95 0.66
N ALA A 37 6.73 -3.16 1.33
CA ALA A 37 7.75 -4.12 0.91
C ALA A 37 7.69 -5.31 1.87
N GLN A 38 7.50 -6.51 1.34
CA GLN A 38 7.47 -7.75 2.11
C GLN A 38 8.50 -8.74 1.56
N GLY A 39 9.16 -9.47 2.44
CA GLY A 39 10.11 -10.52 2.10
C GLY A 39 10.07 -11.66 3.12
N PRO A 40 10.90 -12.70 2.94
CA PRO A 40 10.88 -13.91 3.77
C PRO A 40 11.03 -13.64 5.27
N ASN A 41 11.75 -12.59 5.64
CA ASN A 41 12.13 -12.30 7.03
C ASN A 41 11.40 -11.09 7.64
N GLY A 42 10.39 -10.54 6.96
CA GLY A 42 9.61 -9.42 7.49
C GLY A 42 9.00 -8.52 6.43
N CYS A 43 8.47 -7.39 6.89
CA CYS A 43 7.90 -6.37 6.03
C CYS A 43 8.19 -4.96 6.54
N GLY A 44 8.13 -4.00 5.63
CA GLY A 44 8.18 -2.57 5.91
C GLY A 44 7.03 -1.85 5.23
N LEU A 45 6.47 -0.85 5.91
CA LEU A 45 5.38 -0.01 5.40
C LEU A 45 5.74 1.46 5.62
N THR A 46 5.69 2.25 4.55
CA THR A 46 5.88 3.71 4.61
C THR A 46 4.88 4.41 3.72
N PRO A 47 4.40 5.62 4.05
CA PRO A 47 3.74 6.47 3.08
C PRO A 47 4.67 6.74 1.89
N LEU A 48 4.11 6.80 0.68
CA LEU A 48 4.83 7.33 -0.47
C LEU A 48 4.97 8.85 -0.32
N LEU A 49 6.15 9.36 -0.66
CA LEU A 49 6.45 10.78 -0.60
C LEU A 49 6.67 11.34 -2.01
N ASP A 50 6.24 12.58 -2.23
CA ASP A 50 6.58 13.34 -3.42
C ASP A 50 8.01 13.91 -3.35
N SER A 51 8.44 14.62 -4.40
CA SER A 51 9.78 15.23 -4.45
C SER A 51 10.02 16.34 -3.43
N LYS A 52 8.98 16.81 -2.75
CA LYS A 52 9.06 17.82 -1.67
C LYS A 52 8.96 17.18 -0.29
N GLY A 53 8.83 15.85 -0.20
CA GLY A 53 8.67 15.12 1.05
C GLY A 53 7.24 15.11 1.60
N ASN A 54 6.23 15.54 0.83
CA ASN A 54 4.83 15.43 1.25
C ASN A 54 4.30 14.04 0.97
N VAL A 55 3.35 13.58 1.78
CA VAL A 55 2.64 12.32 1.56
C VAL A 55 1.83 12.39 0.26
N VAL A 56 1.95 11.36 -0.57
CA VAL A 56 1.14 11.20 -1.79
C VAL A 56 -0.25 10.73 -1.41
N VAL A 57 -1.28 11.47 -1.85
CA VAL A 57 -2.70 11.22 -1.56
C VAL A 57 -3.51 11.22 -2.85
N GLU A 58 -4.42 10.26 -2.98
CA GLU A 58 -5.41 10.15 -4.06
C GLU A 58 -6.79 10.56 -3.55
N LYS A 59 -7.53 11.31 -4.38
CA LYS A 59 -8.91 11.73 -4.11
C LYS A 59 -9.89 10.85 -4.87
#